data_AF-A0A7L9WPX7-F1
#
_entry.id   AF-A0A7L9WPX7-F1
#
_cell.length_a   1.000
_cell.length_b   1.000
_cell.length_c   1.000
_cell.angle_alpha   90.00
_cell.angle_beta   90.00
_cell.angle_gamma   90.00
#
_symmetry.space_group_name_H-M   'P 1'
#
loop_
_entity.id
_entity.type
_entity.pdbx_description
1 polymer ?
#
loop_
_entity_poly.entity_id
_entity_poly.type
_entity_poly.pdbx_seq_one_letter_code
_entity_poly.pdbx_strand_id
1 'polypeptide(L)'
;MNGSSPEWGRVQALDDEKFALAGELALGLLQGQERQDALHELNIDPEMRAAVRAWDEDFVACFFSAVPLEEAPAQQVWSRIEAELFTLPPVPMWKRLLQEAKDPRNRGVVMALALAKLALLIWILYLFV
;
A
#
# COMPACT_ATOMS: atom_id res chain seq x y z
N MET A 1 23.71 -31.59 11.34
CA MET A 1 22.35 -32.12 11.57
C MET A 1 21.77 -31.40 12.77
N ASN A 2 20.98 -30.36 12.55
CA ASN A 2 20.11 -29.79 13.58
C ASN A 2 18.79 -29.49 12.86
N GLY A 3 17.80 -30.35 13.08
CA GLY A 3 16.49 -30.22 12.48
C GLY A 3 15.73 -29.13 13.21
N SER A 4 15.67 -27.95 12.60
CA SER A 4 14.64 -26.97 12.89
C SER A 4 13.32 -27.59 12.48
N SER A 5 12.66 -28.30 13.39
CA SER A 5 11.28 -28.74 13.19
C SER A 5 10.45 -27.51 12.86
N PRO A 6 9.81 -27.45 11.69
CA PRO A 6 9.05 -26.27 11.32
C PRO A 6 7.85 -26.15 12.28
N GLU A 7 7.52 -24.92 12.64
CA GLU A 7 6.44 -24.61 13.59
C GLU A 7 5.07 -25.19 13.20
N TRP A 8 4.91 -25.63 11.94
CA TRP A 8 3.81 -26.46 11.46
C TRP A 8 3.48 -27.64 12.37
N GLY A 9 4.48 -28.28 12.98
CA GLY A 9 4.24 -29.41 13.90
C GLY A 9 3.55 -29.04 15.22
N ARG A 10 3.56 -27.75 15.62
CA ARG A 10 2.78 -27.24 16.77
C ARG A 10 1.40 -26.74 16.37
N VAL A 11 1.23 -26.26 15.14
CA VAL A 11 -0.07 -25.79 14.63
C VAL A 11 -0.96 -26.97 14.19
N GLN A 12 -0.35 -28.07 13.74
CA GLN A 12 -1.06 -29.32 13.38
C GLN A 12 -1.63 -30.10 14.59
N ALA A 13 -1.40 -29.60 15.81
CA ALA A 13 -2.09 -30.07 17.01
C ALA A 13 -3.36 -29.24 17.32
N LEU A 14 -3.63 -28.15 16.58
CA LEU A 14 -4.98 -27.58 16.52
C LEU A 14 -5.90 -28.57 15.81
N ASP A 15 -7.17 -28.54 16.17
CA ASP A 15 -8.24 -29.19 15.43
C ASP A 15 -8.14 -28.83 13.93
N ASP A 16 -7.98 -29.83 13.06
CA ASP A 16 -7.79 -29.66 11.61
C ASP A 16 -8.92 -28.81 10.99
N GLU A 17 -10.13 -28.91 11.55
CA GLU A 17 -11.30 -28.14 11.12
C GLU A 17 -11.15 -26.64 11.43
N LYS A 18 -10.61 -26.30 12.61
CA LYS A 18 -10.34 -24.91 12.99
C LYS A 18 -9.23 -24.29 12.13
N PHE A 19 -8.19 -25.08 11.81
CA PHE A 19 -7.12 -24.60 10.92
C PHE A 19 -7.63 -24.35 9.50
N ALA A 20 -8.53 -25.19 8.99
CA ALA A 20 -9.19 -24.97 7.71
C ALA A 20 -10.08 -23.71 7.73
N LEU A 21 -10.91 -23.54 8.77
CA LEU A 21 -11.77 -22.36 8.95
C LEU A 21 -10.96 -21.06 9.02
N ALA A 22 -9.82 -21.07 9.71
CA ALA A 22 -8.90 -19.94 9.76
C ALA A 22 -8.35 -19.57 8.37
N GLY A 23 -8.07 -20.57 7.53
CA GLY A 23 -7.63 -20.36 6.14
C GLY A 23 -8.71 -19.76 5.27
N GLU A 24 -9.96 -20.24 5.39
CA GLU A 24 -11.11 -19.67 4.69
C GLU A 24 -11.39 -18.23 5.12
N LEU A 25 -11.23 -17.93 6.42
CA LEU A 25 -11.33 -16.58 6.95
C LEU A 25 -10.23 -15.67 6.38
N ALA A 26 -8.97 -16.13 6.36
CA ALA A 26 -7.82 -15.38 5.87
C ALA A 26 -7.93 -15.07 4.35
N LEU A 27 -8.46 -16.01 3.57
CA LEU A 27 -8.76 -15.82 2.14
C LEU A 27 -10.01 -14.99 1.87
N GLY A 28 -10.81 -14.67 2.91
CA GLY A 28 -12.05 -13.92 2.78
C GLY A 28 -13.18 -14.69 2.09
N LEU A 29 -13.18 -16.03 2.18
CA LEU A 29 -14.17 -16.90 1.54
C LEU A 29 -15.47 -17.03 2.33
N LEU A 30 -15.42 -16.83 3.65
CA LEU A 30 -16.57 -16.93 4.55
C LEU A 30 -17.59 -15.82 4.31
N GLN A 31 -18.89 -16.15 4.45
CA GLN A 31 -19.99 -15.21 4.22
C GLN A 31 -21.03 -15.23 5.35
N GLY A 32 -21.81 -14.16 5.45
CA GLY A 32 -22.96 -14.08 6.36
C GLY A 32 -22.59 -14.35 7.82
N GLN A 33 -23.33 -15.27 8.45
CA GLN A 33 -23.18 -15.62 9.86
C GLN A 33 -21.84 -16.31 10.15
N GLU A 34 -21.41 -17.22 9.28
CA GLU A 34 -20.17 -17.97 9.43
C GLU A 34 -18.95 -17.05 9.52
N ARG A 35 -18.91 -15.99 8.69
CA ARG A 35 -17.88 -14.96 8.79
C ARG A 35 -17.93 -14.23 10.13
N GLN A 36 -19.12 -13.89 10.63
CA GLN A 36 -19.27 -13.17 11.90
C GLN A 36 -18.80 -14.04 13.08
N ASP A 37 -19.14 -15.33 13.06
CA ASP A 37 -18.76 -16.29 14.09
C ASP A 37 -17.24 -16.50 14.09
N ALA A 38 -16.63 -16.70 12.91
CA ALA A 38 -15.18 -16.84 12.79
C ALA A 38 -14.43 -15.55 13.21
N LEU A 39 -14.96 -14.36 12.90
CA LEU A 39 -14.40 -13.09 13.38
C LEU A 39 -14.56 -12.91 14.89
N HIS A 40 -15.67 -13.39 15.46
CA HIS A 40 -15.88 -13.39 16.90
C HIS A 40 -14.86 -14.31 17.59
N GLU A 41 -14.70 -15.53 17.08
CA GLU A 41 -13.73 -16.50 17.56
C GLU A 41 -12.30 -15.98 17.46
N LEU A 42 -11.95 -15.32 16.33
CA LEU A 42 -10.66 -14.65 16.17
C LEU A 42 -10.38 -13.61 17.27
N ASN A 43 -11.39 -12.95 17.81
CA ASN A 43 -11.20 -11.95 18.85
C ASN A 43 -10.99 -12.56 20.24
N ILE A 44 -11.61 -13.71 20.51
CA ILE A 44 -11.64 -14.31 21.86
C ILE A 44 -10.68 -15.50 22.02
N ASP A 45 -10.40 -16.24 20.94
CA ASP A 45 -9.59 -17.46 20.96
C ASP A 45 -8.13 -17.18 20.50
N PRO A 46 -7.14 -17.36 21.38
CA PRO A 46 -5.73 -17.29 21.01
C PRO A 46 -5.29 -18.30 19.94
N GLU A 47 -5.90 -19.49 19.89
CA GLU A 47 -5.55 -20.54 18.93
C GLU A 47 -6.02 -20.17 17.52
N MET A 48 -7.26 -19.72 17.36
CA MET A 48 -7.78 -19.14 16.11
C MET A 48 -6.87 -18.01 15.59
N ARG A 49 -6.41 -17.11 16.47
CA ARG A 49 -5.44 -16.07 16.08
C ARG A 49 -4.09 -16.61 15.63
N ALA A 50 -3.62 -17.70 16.23
CA ALA A 50 -2.37 -18.33 15.81
C ALA A 50 -2.52 -18.99 14.44
N ALA A 51 -3.65 -19.65 14.19
CA ALA A 51 -3.97 -20.26 12.90
C ALA A 51 -4.08 -19.23 11.77
N VAL A 52 -4.82 -18.13 11.97
CA VAL A 52 -4.93 -17.05 10.96
C VAL A 52 -3.55 -16.43 10.68
N ARG A 53 -2.73 -16.19 11.70
CA ARG A 53 -1.36 -15.69 11.48
C ARG A 53 -0.50 -16.65 10.67
N ALA A 54 -0.60 -17.96 10.92
CA ALA A 54 0.14 -18.96 10.16
C ALA A 54 -0.25 -18.93 8.67
N TRP A 55 -1.56 -18.80 8.38
CA TRP A 55 -2.04 -18.62 7.01
C TRP A 55 -1.57 -17.30 6.37
N ASP A 56 -1.59 -16.18 7.10
CA ASP A 56 -1.08 -14.90 6.59
C ASP A 56 0.40 -15.00 6.21
N GLU A 57 1.23 -15.65 7.03
CA GLU A 57 2.65 -15.89 6.75
C GLU A 57 2.86 -16.77 5.52
N ASP A 58 2.06 -17.82 5.36
CA ASP A 58 2.09 -18.69 4.19
C ASP A 58 1.71 -17.94 2.90
N PHE A 59 0.66 -17.12 2.96
CA PHE A 59 0.24 -16.34 1.80
C PHE A 59 1.26 -15.28 1.42
N VAL A 60 1.91 -14.63 2.40
CA VAL A 60 3.05 -13.75 2.14
C VAL A 60 4.13 -14.49 1.37
N ALA A 61 4.54 -15.68 1.83
CA ALA A 61 5.55 -16.48 1.14
C ALA A 61 5.13 -16.86 -0.29
N CYS A 62 3.85 -17.22 -0.50
CA CYS A 62 3.29 -17.53 -1.81
C CYS A 62 3.28 -16.30 -2.73
N PHE A 63 2.87 -15.14 -2.23
CA PHE A 63 2.72 -13.93 -3.04
C PHE A 63 4.07 -13.34 -3.46
N PHE A 64 5.08 -13.37 -2.58
CA PHE A 64 6.42 -12.89 -2.92
C PHE A 64 7.21 -13.85 -3.81
N SER A 65 6.83 -15.13 -3.86
CA SER A 65 7.41 -16.10 -4.80
C SER A 65 6.67 -16.15 -6.15
N ALA A 66 5.41 -15.69 -6.19
CA ALA A 66 4.58 -15.67 -7.38
C ALA A 66 4.78 -14.39 -8.22
N VAL A 67 5.61 -14.51 -9.26
CA VAL A 67 5.73 -13.62 -10.45
C VAL A 67 6.07 -12.14 -10.16
N PRO A 68 7.01 -11.52 -10.90
CA PRO A 68 7.19 -10.07 -10.82
C PRO A 68 5.86 -9.36 -11.09
N LEU A 69 5.43 -8.46 -10.20
CA LEU A 69 4.28 -7.60 -10.47
C LEU A 69 4.59 -6.76 -11.70
N GLU A 70 4.04 -7.15 -12.86
CA GLU A 70 4.31 -6.50 -14.15
C GLU A 70 3.71 -5.08 -14.22
N GLU A 71 2.72 -4.78 -13.37
CA GLU A 71 2.01 -3.51 -13.35
C GLU A 71 2.08 -2.85 -11.98
N ALA A 72 2.78 -1.70 -11.92
CA ALA A 72 2.70 -0.83 -10.77
C ALA A 72 1.38 -0.05 -10.77
N PRO A 73 0.76 0.21 -9.60
CA PRO A 73 -0.42 1.04 -9.53
C PRO A 73 -0.13 2.47 -10.02
N ALA A 74 -1.16 3.15 -10.50
CA ALA A 74 -1.02 4.55 -10.92
C ALA A 74 -0.52 5.43 -9.75
N GLN A 75 0.40 6.36 -10.03
CA GLN A 75 1.08 7.19 -9.01
C GLN A 75 0.11 7.93 -8.06
N GLN A 76 -1.06 8.30 -8.57
CA GLN A 76 -2.13 8.95 -7.81
C GLN A 76 -2.74 8.08 -6.71
N VAL A 77 -2.64 6.75 -6.78
CA VAL A 77 -3.19 5.82 -5.78
C VAL A 77 -2.56 6.06 -4.42
N TRP A 78 -1.22 6.15 -4.36
CA TRP A 78 -0.51 6.42 -3.12
C TRP A 78 -0.90 7.76 -2.51
N SER A 79 -0.96 8.82 -3.32
CA SER A 79 -1.36 10.15 -2.84
C SER A 79 -2.79 10.22 -2.28
N ARG A 80 -3.71 9.39 -2.81
CA ARG A 80 -5.09 9.32 -2.30
C ARG A 80 -5.14 8.59 -0.97
N ILE A 81 -4.43 7.46 -0.86
CA ILE A 81 -4.30 6.70 0.39
C ILE A 81 -3.76 7.60 1.51
N GLU A 82 -2.69 8.36 1.24
CA GLU A 82 -2.12 9.28 2.22
C GLU A 82 -3.11 10.38 2.63
N ALA A 83 -3.83 10.96 1.67
CA ALA A 83 -4.80 12.01 1.95
C ALA A 83 -5.99 11.52 2.80
N GLU A 84 -6.46 10.30 2.54
CA GLU A 84 -7.59 9.69 3.26
C GLU A 84 -7.19 9.26 4.68
N LEU A 85 -6.07 8.55 4.84
CA LEU A 85 -5.64 8.04 6.14
C LEU A 85 -5.11 9.13 7.07
N PHE A 86 -4.43 10.13 6.53
CA PHE A 86 -3.74 11.14 7.34
C PHE A 86 -4.38 12.52 7.30
N THR A 87 -5.57 12.67 6.69
CA THR A 87 -6.32 13.93 6.54
C THR A 87 -5.38 15.13 6.37
N LEU A 88 -4.55 15.09 5.32
CA LEU A 88 -3.54 16.13 5.13
C LEU A 88 -4.26 17.49 4.98
N PRO A 89 -3.83 18.54 5.71
CA PRO A 89 -4.36 19.87 5.50
C PRO A 89 -4.17 20.25 4.02
N PRO A 90 -5.14 20.94 3.40
CA PRO A 90 -5.09 21.26 1.98
C PRO A 90 -3.78 21.97 1.66
N VAL A 91 -2.92 21.28 0.92
CA VAL A 91 -1.62 21.81 0.53
C VAL A 91 -1.88 22.98 -0.43
N PRO A 92 -1.39 24.21 -0.13
CA PRO A 92 -1.69 25.35 -0.97
C PRO A 92 -1.12 25.15 -2.38
N MET A 93 -1.87 25.60 -3.39
CA MET A 93 -1.63 25.31 -4.82
C MET A 93 -0.20 25.63 -5.28
N TRP A 94 0.40 26.71 -4.76
CA TRP A 94 1.78 27.09 -5.07
C TRP A 94 2.82 26.06 -4.59
N LYS A 95 2.55 25.37 -3.47
CA LYS A 95 3.46 24.34 -2.91
C LYS A 95 3.37 23.03 -3.70
N ARG A 96 2.20 22.72 -4.27
CA ARG A 96 2.03 21.62 -5.24
C ARG A 96 2.82 21.89 -6.52
N LEU A 97 2.70 23.11 -7.07
CA LEU A 97 3.48 23.52 -8.26
C LEU A 97 5.00 23.45 -8.02
N LEU A 98 5.48 23.79 -6.82
CA LEU A 98 6.90 23.65 -6.47
C LEU A 98 7.35 22.18 -6.38
N GLN A 99 6.50 21.29 -5.86
CA GLN A 99 6.80 19.86 -5.76
C GLN A 99 6.86 19.23 -7.15
N GLU A 100 5.93 19.60 -8.03
CA GLU A 100 5.84 19.14 -9.42
C GLU A 100 6.99 19.70 -10.28
N ALA A 101 7.46 20.92 -10.00
CA ALA A 101 8.65 21.49 -10.63
C ALA A 101 9.97 20.87 -10.15
N LYS A 102 9.97 20.21 -8.98
CA LYS A 102 11.14 19.55 -8.41
C LYS A 102 11.32 18.11 -8.93
N ASP A 103 10.27 17.53 -9.52
CA ASP A 103 10.35 16.23 -10.19
C ASP A 103 11.26 16.33 -11.44
N PRO A 104 12.34 15.53 -11.53
CA PRO A 104 13.29 15.58 -12.65
C PRO A 104 12.66 15.32 -14.02
N ARG A 105 11.45 14.76 -14.10
CA ARG A 105 10.75 14.49 -15.36
C ARG A 105 10.19 15.75 -16.04
N ASN A 106 9.90 16.83 -15.29
CA ASN A 106 9.23 18.04 -15.80
C ASN A 106 10.16 19.24 -16.07
N ARG A 107 11.49 19.03 -16.05
CA ARG A 107 12.50 20.10 -16.21
C ARG A 107 12.35 20.93 -17.48
N GLY A 108 11.90 20.33 -18.59
CA GLY A 108 11.72 21.02 -19.87
C GLY A 108 10.65 22.13 -19.81
N VAL A 109 9.53 21.86 -19.15
CA VAL A 109 8.43 22.83 -18.99
C VAL A 109 8.85 23.98 -18.07
N VAL A 110 9.58 23.68 -17.00
CA VAL A 110 10.10 24.69 -16.06
C VAL A 110 11.07 25.65 -16.76
N MET A 111 12.00 25.12 -17.56
CA MET A 111 12.96 25.93 -18.30
C MET A 111 12.29 26.81 -19.35
N ALA A 112 11.30 26.28 -20.08
CA ALA A 112 10.54 27.05 -21.06
C ALA A 112 9.81 28.24 -20.40
N LEU A 113 9.16 28.02 -19.25
CA LEU A 113 8.47 29.07 -18.49
C LEU A 113 9.44 30.14 -17.96
N ALA A 114 10.60 29.74 -17.47
CA ALA A 114 11.62 30.67 -16.99
C ALA A 114 12.15 31.57 -18.11
N LEU A 115 12.43 30.99 -19.29
CA LEU A 115 12.85 31.74 -20.48
C LEU A 115 11.77 32.71 -20.97
N ALA A 116 10.52 32.25 -21.06
CA ALA A 116 9.40 33.10 -21.45
C ALA A 116 9.23 34.29 -20.48
N LYS A 117 9.36 34.06 -19.17
CA LYS A 117 9.28 35.10 -18.15
C LYS A 117 10.43 36.12 -18.25
N LEU A 118 11.65 35.66 -18.53
CA LEU A 118 12.80 36.56 -18.75
C LEU A 118 12.60 37.41 -20.01
N ALA A 119 12.15 36.81 -21.11
CA ALA A 119 11.87 37.54 -22.35
C ALA A 119 10.81 38.63 -22.15
N LEU A 120 9.74 38.33 -21.39
CA LEU A 120 8.71 39.30 -21.04
C LEU A 120 9.27 40.48 -20.22
N LEU A 121 10.11 40.21 -19.21
CA LEU A 121 10.71 41.27 -18.39
C LEU A 121 11.65 42.16 -19.21
N ILE A 122 12.44 41.58 -20.11
CA ILE A 122 13.32 42.32 -21.02
C ILE A 122 12.48 43.21 -21.94
N TRP A 123 11.38 42.68 -22.50
CA TRP A 123 10.46 43.47 -23.31
C TRP A 123 9.90 44.64 -22.51
N ILE A 124 9.36 44.38 -21.32
CA ILE A 124 8.78 45.44 -20.48
C ILE A 124 9.82 46.52 -20.18
N LEU A 125 11.04 46.13 -19.81
CA LEU A 125 12.12 47.09 -19.55
C LEU A 125 12.47 47.92 -20.78
N TYR A 126 12.48 47.31 -21.97
CA TYR A 126 12.65 48.01 -23.24
C TYR A 126 11.54 49.03 -23.53
N LEU A 127 10.31 48.83 -23.04
CA LEU A 127 9.23 49.82 -23.20
C LEU A 127 9.39 51.04 -22.29
N PHE A 128 10.20 50.95 -21.23
CA PHE A 128 10.42 52.02 -20.25
C PHE A 128 11.79 52.71 -20.40
N VAL A 129 12.60 52.31 -21.39
CA VAL A 129 13.89 52.93 -21.76
C VAL A 129 13.73 53.65 -23.08
#